data_AF-A0A955YJC4-F1
#
_entry.id   AF-A0A955YJC4-F1
#
_cell.length_a   1.000
_cell.length_b   1.000
_cell.length_c   1.000
_cell.angle_alpha   90.00
_cell.angle_beta   90.00
_cell.angle_gamma   90.00
#
_symmetry.space_group_name_H-M   'P 1'
#
loop_
_entity.id
_entity.type
_entity.pdbx_description
1 polymer ?
#
loop_
_entity_poly.entity_id
_entity_poly.type
_entity_poly.pdbx_seq_one_letter_code
_entity_poly.pdbx_strand_id
1 'polypeptide(L)'
;MGLAGLIVGGLGAGGAILFGRHFVLGKRDAMVRRLRAWEEFALRRGGALYVPATPSQAWGPVRGVQLCIDGVVLRLDLHSDWANGEANVCTRVRAHYALGGGPAFDVFPVDALNAFGRAMGLQDIELGHGPFDDAFIVKSDQPAVVRAMWSEAMLAGVHRELRDAVVISRGRMVTLTVPGHRMVGLDLMVDVVAALASVGSDVLDPYMTLPGATRVPSDDAWRQPDPPSITLPTARGDARVIARVGERGPCVTLQLVGREGLPDFRARVRREQVEGLPAGLLTDAGAPALTKLTDTILSCDGGQLALAWSAVPTPEQLTAGLTLLEDLAGGVYRVGAFR
;
A
#
# COMPACT_ATOMS: atom_id res chain seq x y z
N MET A 1 81.18 28.51 -24.77
CA MET A 1 80.22 29.46 -24.14
C MET A 1 78.81 28.97 -24.44
N GLY A 2 78.01 28.71 -23.40
CA GLY A 2 76.63 28.25 -23.52
C GLY A 2 76.27 27.15 -22.52
N LEU A 3 76.27 27.48 -21.22
CA LEU A 3 75.69 26.66 -20.15
C LEU A 3 74.17 26.85 -20.18
N ALA A 4 73.41 25.79 -20.46
CA ALA A 4 71.97 25.73 -20.22
C ALA A 4 71.73 24.81 -19.02
N GLY A 5 71.27 25.43 -17.92
CA GLY A 5 71.00 24.77 -16.64
C GLY A 5 69.71 23.94 -16.68
N LEU A 6 69.82 22.71 -16.19
CA LEU A 6 68.71 21.81 -15.91
C LEU A 6 68.24 22.07 -14.46
N ILE A 7 67.06 22.69 -14.29
CA ILE A 7 66.40 22.78 -12.98
C ILE A 7 65.53 21.53 -12.80
N VAL A 8 65.97 20.65 -11.91
CA VAL A 8 65.21 19.50 -11.42
C VAL A 8 64.20 20.00 -10.38
N GLY A 9 62.94 20.12 -10.77
CA GLY A 9 61.82 20.38 -9.86
C GLY A 9 61.44 19.12 -9.10
N GLY A 10 62.03 18.91 -7.92
CA GLY A 10 61.61 17.90 -6.96
C GLY A 10 60.64 18.50 -5.94
N LEU A 11 59.33 18.42 -6.20
CA LEU A 11 58.26 18.73 -5.23
C LEU A 11 56.96 18.09 -5.74
N GLY A 12 56.37 17.15 -5.00
CA GLY A 12 54.97 16.78 -5.25
C GLY A 12 54.44 15.40 -4.83
N ALA A 13 55.23 14.48 -4.26
CA ALA A 13 54.68 13.16 -3.88
C ALA A 13 53.95 13.16 -2.51
N GLY A 14 54.25 14.13 -1.62
CA GLY A 14 53.65 14.21 -0.28
C GLY A 14 52.25 14.82 -0.21
N GLY A 15 51.86 15.63 -1.20
CA GLY A 15 50.55 16.32 -1.21
C GLY A 15 49.37 15.43 -1.61
N ALA A 16 49.58 14.48 -2.53
CA ALA A 16 48.51 13.61 -3.02
C ALA A 16 48.01 12.61 -1.96
N ILE A 17 48.88 12.16 -1.05
CA ILE A 17 48.54 11.19 0.00
C ILE A 17 47.73 11.86 1.14
N LEU A 18 48.02 13.13 1.45
CA LEU A 18 47.27 13.88 2.47
C LEU A 18 45.89 14.34 1.97
N PHE A 19 45.77 14.75 0.71
CA PHE A 19 44.47 15.09 0.10
C PHE A 19 43.53 13.87 -0.04
N GLY A 20 44.06 12.71 -0.43
CA GLY A 20 43.28 11.48 -0.51
C GLY A 20 42.72 11.02 0.85
N ARG A 21 43.50 11.18 1.93
CA ARG A 21 43.08 10.77 3.28
C ARG A 21 41.97 11.65 3.87
N HIS A 22 42.04 12.97 3.69
CA HIS A 22 40.97 13.88 4.16
C HIS A 22 39.65 13.69 3.40
N PHE A 23 39.71 13.40 2.10
CA PHE A 23 38.52 13.15 1.29
C PHE A 23 37.82 11.84 1.67
N VAL A 24 38.59 10.77 1.96
CA VAL A 24 38.05 9.47 2.40
C VAL A 24 37.45 9.55 3.81
N LEU A 25 38.09 10.29 4.73
CA LEU A 25 37.57 10.48 6.10
C LEU A 25 36.26 11.28 6.12
N GLY A 26 36.17 12.38 5.34
CA GLY A 26 34.94 13.17 5.26
C GLY A 26 33.74 12.38 4.72
N LYS A 27 33.97 11.50 3.73
CA LYS A 27 32.92 10.60 3.21
C LYS A 27 32.46 9.57 4.24
N ARG A 28 33.38 9.03 5.04
CA ARG A 28 33.05 8.08 6.11
C ARG A 28 32.20 8.73 7.20
N ASP A 29 32.57 9.94 7.64
CA ASP A 29 31.81 10.64 8.69
C ASP A 29 30.42 11.06 8.21
N ALA A 30 30.30 11.51 6.95
CA ALA A 30 29.01 11.81 6.34
C ALA A 30 28.13 10.55 6.25
N MET A 31 28.70 9.41 5.87
CA MET A 31 28.00 8.12 5.84
C MET A 31 27.52 7.70 7.23
N VAL A 32 28.37 7.81 8.26
CA VAL A 32 28.01 7.46 9.65
C VAL A 32 26.90 8.36 10.17
N ARG A 33 26.97 9.69 9.95
CA ARG A 33 25.91 10.62 10.34
C ARG A 33 24.58 10.27 9.66
N ARG A 34 24.63 9.94 8.36
CA ARG A 34 23.45 9.52 7.60
C ARG A 34 22.85 8.25 8.18
N LEU A 35 23.65 7.22 8.42
CA LEU A 35 23.17 5.96 9.01
C LEU A 35 22.50 6.18 10.37
N ARG A 36 23.12 6.97 11.24
CA ARG A 36 22.53 7.33 12.54
C ARG A 36 21.21 8.04 12.39
N ALA A 37 21.10 8.99 11.48
CA ALA A 37 19.86 9.74 11.29
C ALA A 37 18.72 8.85 10.75
N TRP A 38 19.03 7.83 9.93
CA TRP A 38 18.06 6.82 9.49
C TRP A 38 17.65 5.87 10.62
N GLU A 39 18.60 5.49 11.48
CA GLU A 39 18.35 4.69 12.69
C GLU A 39 17.47 5.42 13.70
N GLU A 40 17.76 6.70 13.96
CA GLU A 40 16.96 7.57 14.82
C GLU A 40 15.55 7.78 14.25
N PHE A 41 15.44 7.98 12.93
CA PHE A 41 14.15 8.06 12.25
C PHE A 41 13.34 6.76 12.41
N ALA A 42 13.96 5.61 12.14
CA ALA A 42 13.32 4.31 12.29
C ALA A 42 12.84 4.09 13.73
N LEU A 43 13.70 4.33 14.72
CA LEU A 43 13.34 4.21 16.13
C LEU A 43 12.17 5.11 16.51
N ARG A 44 12.20 6.38 16.10
CA ARG A 44 11.15 7.37 16.40
C ARG A 44 9.79 7.00 15.79
N ARG A 45 9.77 6.38 14.61
CA ARG A 45 8.55 5.97 13.90
C ARG A 45 8.17 4.50 14.13
N GLY A 46 8.86 3.79 15.03
CA GLY A 46 8.58 2.38 15.31
C GLY A 46 8.91 1.43 14.14
N GLY A 47 9.85 1.82 13.27
CA GLY A 47 10.27 1.06 12.11
C GLY A 47 11.48 0.15 12.33
N ALA A 48 11.71 -0.73 11.36
CA ALA A 48 12.86 -1.61 11.31
C ALA A 48 13.78 -1.24 10.14
N LEU A 49 15.09 -1.34 10.35
CA LEU A 49 16.05 -1.21 9.25
C LEU A 49 16.00 -2.46 8.36
N TYR A 50 16.15 -2.29 7.05
CA TYR A 50 16.32 -3.40 6.11
C TYR A 50 17.38 -3.09 5.06
N VAL A 51 17.85 -4.12 4.36
CA VAL A 51 18.79 -3.97 3.23
C VAL A 51 17.99 -4.14 1.93
N PRO A 52 17.91 -3.11 1.06
CA PRO A 52 17.23 -3.23 -0.22
C PRO A 52 17.96 -4.24 -1.13
N ALA A 53 17.18 -4.99 -1.91
CA ALA A 53 17.68 -6.07 -2.76
C ALA A 53 18.67 -5.63 -3.84
N THR A 54 18.61 -4.36 -4.24
CA THR A 54 19.54 -3.71 -5.17
C THR A 54 20.36 -2.69 -4.39
N PRO A 55 21.39 -3.11 -3.65
CA PRO A 55 22.28 -2.16 -3.00
C PRO A 55 22.99 -1.34 -4.08
N SER A 56 22.96 -0.01 -3.94
CA SER A 56 23.76 0.84 -4.83
C SER A 56 25.23 0.62 -4.48
N GLN A 57 25.95 -0.12 -5.34
CA GLN A 57 27.36 -0.46 -5.12
C GLN A 57 28.26 0.77 -4.89
N ALA A 58 27.86 1.93 -5.42
CA ALA A 58 28.58 3.18 -5.31
C ALA A 58 28.52 3.85 -3.92
N TRP A 59 27.59 3.47 -3.02
CA TRP A 59 27.28 4.27 -1.82
C TRP A 59 27.27 3.49 -0.49
N GLY A 60 27.79 2.26 -0.48
CA GLY A 60 27.84 1.36 0.68
C GLY A 60 26.51 0.62 0.91
N PRO A 61 26.40 -0.19 1.99
CA PRO A 61 25.14 -0.85 2.34
C PRO A 61 24.12 0.20 2.80
N VAL A 62 23.36 0.74 1.86
CA VAL A 62 22.22 1.60 2.17
C VAL A 62 21.24 0.77 3.01
N ARG A 63 20.96 1.24 4.22
CA ARG A 63 19.86 0.71 5.03
C ARG A 63 18.61 1.51 4.68
N GLY A 64 17.54 0.83 4.29
CA GLY A 64 16.21 1.40 4.21
C GLY A 64 15.49 1.27 5.56
N VAL A 65 14.36 1.94 5.71
CA VAL A 65 13.44 1.78 6.84
C VAL A 65 12.14 1.14 6.34
N GLN A 66 11.72 0.07 7.00
CA GLN A 66 10.39 -0.52 6.84
C GLN A 66 9.51 -0.04 8.01
N LEU A 67 8.30 0.40 7.70
CA LEU A 67 7.32 0.94 8.64
C LEU A 67 5.98 0.26 8.43
N CYS A 68 5.14 0.22 9.47
CA CYS A 68 3.73 -0.12 9.36
C CYS A 68 2.90 1.04 9.93
N ILE A 69 2.09 1.70 9.10
CA ILE A 69 1.25 2.84 9.49
C ILE A 69 -0.16 2.55 9.00
N ASP A 70 -1.13 2.58 9.91
CA ASP A 70 -2.54 2.29 9.64
C ASP A 70 -2.76 0.94 8.91
N GLY A 71 -1.93 -0.05 9.23
CA GLY A 71 -1.97 -1.38 8.61
C GLY A 71 -1.36 -1.45 7.21
N VAL A 72 -0.69 -0.39 6.74
CA VAL A 72 0.06 -0.37 5.48
C VAL A 72 1.55 -0.51 5.76
N VAL A 73 2.17 -1.52 5.15
CA VAL A 73 3.62 -1.69 5.17
C VAL A 73 4.27 -0.78 4.13
N LEU A 74 5.18 0.09 4.58
CA LEU A 74 5.92 1.04 3.74
C LEU A 74 7.41 0.72 3.72
N ARG A 75 8.07 1.12 2.65
CA ARG A 75 9.53 1.13 2.53
C ARG A 75 10.04 2.49 2.15
N LEU A 76 10.86 3.06 3.03
CA LEU A 76 11.69 4.24 2.81
C LEU A 76 13.11 3.75 2.46
N ASP A 77 13.65 4.15 1.32
CA ASP A 77 15.02 3.83 0.90
C ASP A 77 15.66 4.94 0.06
N LEU A 78 16.97 4.85 -0.14
CA LEU A 78 17.64 5.60 -1.20
C LEU A 78 17.60 4.77 -2.47
N HIS A 79 17.15 5.37 -3.55
CA HIS A 79 17.11 4.76 -4.86
C HIS A 79 18.03 5.52 -5.81
N SER A 80 18.67 4.79 -6.71
CA SER A 80 19.42 5.38 -7.82
C SER A 80 18.71 4.98 -9.10
N ASP A 81 18.19 5.96 -9.81
CA ASP A 81 17.81 5.79 -11.20
C ASP A 81 19.00 6.12 -12.10
N TRP A 82 19.00 5.54 -13.30
CA TRP A 82 19.93 5.91 -14.36
C TRP A 82 19.12 6.62 -15.43
N ALA A 83 19.27 7.93 -15.51
CA ALA A 83 18.66 8.74 -16.55
C ALA A 83 19.77 9.50 -17.30
N ASN A 84 19.71 9.49 -18.63
CA ASN A 84 20.66 10.21 -19.49
C ASN A 84 22.15 9.86 -19.26
N GLY A 85 22.44 8.64 -18.78
CA GLY A 85 23.81 8.20 -18.49
C GLY A 85 24.37 8.67 -17.15
N GLU A 86 23.59 9.39 -16.35
CA GLU A 86 23.95 9.82 -15.00
C GLU A 86 23.09 9.10 -13.96
N ALA A 87 23.70 8.79 -12.81
CA ALA A 87 22.99 8.20 -11.68
C ALA A 87 22.35 9.30 -10.84
N ASN A 88 21.02 9.45 -10.88
CA ASN A 88 20.34 10.35 -9.96
C ASN A 88 19.95 9.58 -8.71
N VAL A 89 20.40 10.07 -7.56
CA VAL A 89 20.00 9.52 -6.28
C VAL A 89 18.77 10.26 -5.79
N CYS A 90 17.74 9.51 -5.41
CA CYS A 90 16.53 10.03 -4.78
C CYS A 90 16.24 9.32 -3.47
N THR A 91 15.54 10.02 -2.59
CA THR A 91 14.91 9.43 -1.41
C THR A 91 13.52 8.99 -1.81
N ARG A 92 13.19 7.72 -1.54
CA ARG A 92 11.97 7.09 -2.04
C ARG A 92 11.19 6.47 -0.90
N VAL A 93 9.90 6.76 -0.85
CA VAL A 93 8.93 6.02 -0.04
C VAL A 93 7.97 5.29 -0.98
N ARG A 94 7.64 4.04 -0.67
CA ARG A 94 6.69 3.23 -1.43
C ARG A 94 5.84 2.37 -0.52
N ALA A 95 4.60 2.15 -0.93
CA ALA A 95 3.67 1.26 -0.25
C ALA A 95 2.72 0.61 -1.26
N HIS A 96 2.38 -0.65 -0.99
CA HIS A 96 1.27 -1.31 -1.67
C HIS A 96 -0.05 -0.79 -1.10
N TYR A 97 -1.07 -0.66 -1.94
CA TYR A 97 -2.40 -0.30 -1.47
C TYR A 97 -2.92 -1.36 -0.49
N ALA A 98 -3.49 -0.93 0.64
CA ALA A 98 -4.02 -1.82 1.67
C ALA A 98 -5.01 -2.84 1.09
N LEU A 99 -5.90 -2.37 0.21
CA LEU A 99 -6.94 -3.20 -0.42
C LEU A 99 -6.44 -4.00 -1.64
N GLY A 100 -5.13 -3.99 -1.91
CA GLY A 100 -4.50 -4.67 -3.05
C GLY A 100 -4.61 -3.92 -4.40
N GLY A 101 -5.35 -2.80 -4.43
CA GLY A 101 -5.55 -1.97 -5.61
C GLY A 101 -5.82 -0.51 -5.28
N GLY A 102 -5.60 0.40 -6.23
CA GLY A 102 -5.87 1.83 -6.14
C GLY A 102 -5.91 2.49 -7.53
N PRO A 103 -6.21 3.79 -7.63
CA PRO A 103 -6.24 4.48 -8.91
C PRO A 103 -4.84 4.73 -9.46
N ALA A 104 -4.73 4.83 -10.78
CA ALA A 104 -3.49 5.25 -11.44
C ALA A 104 -3.43 6.77 -11.55
N PHE A 105 -2.31 7.35 -11.13
CA PHE A 105 -2.07 8.78 -11.25
C PHE A 105 -0.58 9.12 -11.17
N ASP A 106 -0.22 10.25 -11.74
CA ASP A 106 1.11 10.84 -11.63
C ASP A 106 0.95 12.28 -11.09
N VAL A 107 1.79 12.66 -10.12
CA VAL A 107 1.96 14.02 -9.59
C VAL A 107 3.42 14.39 -9.78
N PHE A 108 3.69 15.49 -10.46
CA PHE A 108 5.06 15.98 -10.66
C PHE A 108 5.11 17.51 -10.64
N PRO A 109 6.25 18.11 -10.25
CA PRO A 109 6.41 19.56 -10.29
C PRO A 109 6.28 20.08 -11.72
N VAL A 110 5.74 21.28 -11.91
CA VAL A 110 5.57 21.89 -13.24
C VAL A 110 6.89 21.92 -14.03
N ASP A 111 8.02 22.17 -13.37
CA ASP A 111 9.33 22.24 -14.01
C ASP A 111 9.93 20.87 -14.39
N ALA A 112 9.35 19.76 -13.91
CA ALA A 112 9.84 18.40 -14.17
C ALA A 112 9.38 17.81 -15.52
N LEU A 113 8.54 18.56 -16.27
CA LEU A 113 7.92 18.13 -17.53
C LEU A 113 8.92 17.75 -18.63
N ASN A 114 10.12 18.33 -18.59
CA ASN A 114 11.17 18.04 -19.56
C ASN A 114 11.87 16.69 -19.31
N ALA A 115 11.80 16.14 -18.08
CA ALA A 115 12.47 14.89 -17.70
C ALA A 115 11.53 13.66 -17.73
N PHE A 116 10.26 13.83 -17.39
CA PHE A 116 9.26 12.76 -17.40
C PHE A 116 8.41 12.85 -18.67
N GLY A 117 8.94 12.26 -19.75
CA GLY A 117 8.31 12.27 -21.06
C GLY A 117 6.82 11.90 -21.03
N ARG A 118 6.00 12.76 -21.66
CA ARG A 118 4.67 12.52 -22.22
C ARG A 118 4.02 11.18 -21.82
N ALA A 119 3.44 11.11 -20.63
CA ALA A 119 2.37 10.15 -20.35
C ALA A 119 1.18 10.51 -21.26
N MET A 120 1.15 9.95 -22.47
CA MET A 120 0.08 10.17 -23.44
C MET A 120 -1.18 9.45 -22.97
N GLY A 121 -2.26 10.20 -22.71
CA GLY A 121 -3.60 9.65 -22.48
C GLY A 121 -4.23 9.93 -21.10
N LEU A 122 -3.50 10.52 -20.15
CA LEU A 122 -4.06 10.95 -18.88
C LEU A 122 -4.45 12.43 -18.93
N GLN A 123 -5.59 12.77 -18.33
CA GLN A 123 -6.09 14.14 -18.26
C GLN A 123 -5.40 14.87 -17.10
N ASP A 124 -5.04 16.13 -17.32
CA ASP A 124 -4.61 17.02 -16.24
C ASP A 124 -5.82 17.37 -15.35
N ILE A 125 -5.65 17.24 -14.05
CA ILE A 125 -6.72 17.46 -13.07
C ILE A 125 -6.23 18.42 -11.98
N GLU A 126 -7.14 19.28 -11.52
CA GLU A 126 -6.93 20.06 -10.30
C GLU A 126 -7.41 19.26 -9.08
N LEU A 127 -6.68 19.37 -7.97
CA LEU A 127 -7.02 18.75 -6.69
C LEU A 127 -7.75 19.71 -5.73
N GLY A 128 -7.84 20.99 -6.07
CA GLY A 128 -8.64 21.98 -5.36
C GLY A 128 -7.85 22.77 -4.30
N HIS A 129 -6.52 22.79 -4.40
CA HIS A 129 -5.65 23.61 -3.56
C HIS A 129 -4.76 24.48 -4.45
N GLY A 130 -5.20 25.70 -4.73
CA GLY A 130 -4.56 26.62 -5.69
C GLY A 130 -3.02 26.63 -5.65
N PRO A 131 -2.37 26.88 -4.50
CA PRO A 131 -0.90 26.89 -4.43
C PRO A 131 -0.22 25.56 -4.83
N PHE A 132 -0.89 24.43 -4.59
CA PHE A 132 -0.41 23.12 -5.04
C PHE A 132 -0.69 22.92 -6.53
N ASP A 133 -1.91 23.23 -6.98
CA ASP A 133 -2.32 23.08 -8.38
C ASP A 133 -1.51 23.98 -9.33
N ASP A 134 -1.00 25.11 -8.84
CA ASP A 134 -0.08 26.00 -9.57
C ASP A 134 1.36 25.44 -9.65
N ALA A 135 1.77 24.63 -8.66
CA ALA A 135 3.14 24.13 -8.52
C ALA A 135 3.33 22.71 -9.06
N PHE A 136 2.25 21.94 -9.14
CA PHE A 136 2.26 20.53 -9.53
C PHE A 136 1.23 20.26 -10.62
N ILE A 137 1.59 19.32 -11.49
CA ILE A 137 0.67 18.76 -12.48
C ILE A 137 0.24 17.39 -12.00
N VAL A 138 -1.07 17.16 -11.99
CA VAL A 138 -1.66 15.87 -11.63
C VAL A 138 -2.34 15.27 -12.84
N LYS A 139 -2.00 14.02 -13.14
CA LYS A 139 -2.52 13.26 -14.27
C LYS A 139 -3.23 12.02 -13.79
N SER A 140 -4.46 11.78 -14.25
CA SER A 140 -5.21 10.56 -13.95
C SER A 140 -6.33 10.31 -14.96
N ASP A 141 -6.77 9.05 -15.04
CA ASP A 141 -8.01 8.63 -15.72
C ASP A 141 -9.23 8.61 -14.77
N GLN A 142 -9.01 8.82 -13.47
CA GLN A 142 -10.02 8.74 -12.41
C GLN A 142 -10.02 10.03 -11.56
N PRO A 143 -10.35 11.20 -12.13
CA PRO A 143 -10.27 12.50 -11.46
C PRO A 143 -10.99 12.55 -10.12
N ALA A 144 -12.22 12.02 -10.05
CA ALA A 144 -13.03 12.06 -8.84
C ALA A 144 -12.41 11.24 -7.70
N VAL A 145 -11.86 10.06 -8.02
CA VAL A 145 -11.21 9.20 -7.02
C VAL A 145 -9.94 9.87 -6.52
N VAL A 146 -9.07 10.33 -7.42
CA VAL A 146 -7.81 10.97 -7.02
C VAL A 146 -8.08 12.21 -6.17
N ARG A 147 -9.01 13.10 -6.54
CA ARG A 147 -9.38 14.25 -5.69
C ARG A 147 -9.79 13.84 -4.28
N ALA A 148 -10.61 12.81 -4.14
CA ALA A 148 -11.07 12.33 -2.84
C ALA A 148 -9.94 11.73 -1.98
N MET A 149 -8.87 11.22 -2.60
CA MET A 149 -7.71 10.68 -1.89
C MET A 149 -6.82 11.75 -1.27
N TRP A 150 -6.75 12.94 -1.89
CA TRP A 150 -5.84 14.00 -1.49
C TRP A 150 -6.52 14.97 -0.52
N SER A 151 -6.16 14.89 0.76
CA SER A 151 -6.62 15.85 1.77
C SER A 151 -5.92 17.20 1.63
N GLU A 152 -6.60 18.27 2.06
CA GLU A 152 -6.04 19.62 2.06
C GLU A 152 -4.72 19.70 2.83
N ALA A 153 -4.61 19.01 3.97
CA ALA A 153 -3.40 18.96 4.78
C ALA A 153 -2.22 18.30 4.03
N MET A 154 -2.47 17.24 3.25
CA MET A 154 -1.44 16.62 2.42
C MET A 154 -1.00 17.55 1.30
N LEU A 155 -1.93 18.18 0.58
CA LEU A 155 -1.62 19.13 -0.50
C LEU A 155 -0.78 20.29 0.02
N ALA A 156 -1.18 20.91 1.13
CA ALA A 156 -0.44 22.00 1.76
C ALA A 156 0.94 21.57 2.27
N GLY A 157 1.05 20.37 2.83
CA GLY A 157 2.32 19.78 3.25
C GLY A 157 3.28 19.58 2.08
N VAL A 158 2.82 18.90 1.03
CA VAL A 158 3.64 18.62 -0.16
C VAL A 158 4.09 19.91 -0.83
N HIS A 159 3.20 20.88 -1.03
CA HIS A 159 3.55 22.17 -1.62
C HIS A 159 4.60 22.93 -0.77
N ARG A 160 4.50 22.89 0.56
CA ARG A 160 5.41 23.64 1.43
C ARG A 160 6.79 23.00 1.56
N GLU A 161 6.82 21.68 1.74
CA GLU A 161 8.04 20.98 2.19
C GLU A 161 8.64 20.04 1.14
N LEU A 162 7.85 19.62 0.14
CA LEU A 162 8.23 18.61 -0.85
C LEU A 162 8.02 19.12 -2.29
N ARG A 163 8.45 20.36 -2.57
CA ARG A 163 8.24 21.06 -3.86
C ARG A 163 8.77 20.34 -5.10
N ASP A 164 9.75 19.48 -4.92
CA ASP A 164 10.40 18.68 -5.95
C ASP A 164 9.98 17.20 -5.92
N ALA A 165 8.93 16.86 -5.16
CA ALA A 165 8.42 15.50 -5.09
C ALA A 165 7.72 15.06 -6.36
N VAL A 166 7.93 13.81 -6.72
CA VAL A 166 7.17 13.09 -7.73
C VAL A 166 6.42 11.97 -7.02
N VAL A 167 5.10 11.89 -7.23
CA VAL A 167 4.25 10.82 -6.70
C VAL A 167 3.64 10.05 -7.86
N ILE A 168 3.90 8.76 -7.93
CA ILE A 168 3.41 7.89 -8.98
C ILE A 168 2.63 6.74 -8.35
N SER A 169 1.40 6.53 -8.82
CA SER A 169 0.62 5.34 -8.55
C SER A 169 0.39 4.56 -9.83
N ARG A 170 0.69 3.26 -9.79
CA ARG A 170 0.42 2.30 -10.88
C ARG A 170 -0.64 1.28 -10.50
N GLY A 171 -1.59 1.70 -9.68
CA GLY A 171 -2.76 0.93 -9.26
C GLY A 171 -2.51 -0.23 -8.28
N ARG A 172 -1.28 -0.70 -8.10
CA ARG A 172 -0.92 -1.67 -7.04
C ARG A 172 -0.03 -1.10 -5.95
N MET A 173 0.64 0.01 -6.25
CA MET A 173 1.65 0.61 -5.41
C MET A 173 1.69 2.09 -5.71
N VAL A 174 1.83 2.88 -4.65
CA VAL A 174 2.14 4.30 -4.70
C VAL A 174 3.61 4.48 -4.31
N THR A 175 4.31 5.34 -5.05
CA THR A 175 5.72 5.67 -4.83
C THR A 175 5.87 7.19 -4.82
N LEU A 176 6.48 7.72 -3.77
CA LEU A 176 6.89 9.11 -3.68
C LEU A 176 8.42 9.16 -3.73
N THR A 177 8.97 9.96 -4.64
CA THR A 177 10.41 10.21 -4.77
C THR A 177 10.72 11.69 -4.64
N VAL A 178 11.79 12.01 -3.91
CA VAL A 178 12.35 13.36 -3.83
C VAL A 178 13.83 13.30 -4.21
N PRO A 179 14.32 14.17 -5.11
CA PRO A 179 15.72 14.26 -5.47
C PRO A 179 16.66 14.38 -4.27
N GLY A 180 17.79 13.69 -4.37
CA GLY A 180 18.88 13.73 -3.39
C GLY A 180 18.66 12.87 -2.16
N HIS A 181 19.60 13.00 -1.22
CA HIS A 181 19.57 12.37 0.09
C HIS A 181 18.83 13.27 1.08
N ARG A 182 17.52 13.07 1.22
CA ARG A 182 16.67 13.88 2.09
C ARG A 182 16.66 13.30 3.50
N MET A 183 16.81 14.20 4.48
CA MET A 183 16.58 13.92 5.91
C MET A 183 15.45 14.78 6.47
N VAL A 184 15.26 15.98 5.92
CA VAL A 184 14.13 16.86 6.21
C VAL A 184 12.93 16.41 5.36
N GLY A 185 11.73 16.41 5.94
CA GLY A 185 10.50 16.03 5.26
C GLY A 185 10.22 14.51 5.22
N LEU A 186 11.07 13.67 5.84
CA LEU A 186 10.86 12.22 5.86
C LEU A 186 9.53 11.80 6.51
N ASP A 187 9.14 12.49 7.59
CA ASP A 187 7.85 12.23 8.25
C ASP A 187 6.70 12.48 7.27
N LEU A 188 6.68 13.64 6.60
CA LEU A 188 5.66 13.98 5.61
C LEU A 188 5.66 13.03 4.41
N MET A 189 6.84 12.63 3.89
CA MET A 189 6.92 11.66 2.79
C MET A 189 6.25 10.33 3.16
N VAL A 190 6.50 9.86 4.38
CA VAL A 190 5.92 8.62 4.91
C VAL A 190 4.41 8.78 5.12
N ASP A 191 3.98 9.88 5.72
CA ASP A 191 2.57 10.13 6.03
C ASP A 191 1.73 10.27 4.75
N VAL A 192 2.23 10.96 3.73
CA VAL A 192 1.57 11.07 2.42
C VAL A 192 1.41 9.70 1.77
N VAL A 193 2.47 8.88 1.74
CA VAL A 193 2.39 7.57 1.11
C VAL A 193 1.49 6.62 1.91
N ALA A 194 1.53 6.68 3.25
CA ALA A 194 0.66 5.88 4.11
C ALA A 194 -0.81 6.25 3.86
N ALA A 195 -1.16 7.53 3.92
CA ALA A 195 -2.51 8.00 3.68
C ALA A 195 -3.03 7.60 2.30
N LEU A 196 -2.23 7.79 1.25
CA LEU A 196 -2.60 7.39 -0.11
C LEU A 196 -2.78 5.86 -0.25
N ALA A 197 -1.91 5.07 0.38
CA ALA A 197 -1.97 3.60 0.31
C ALA A 197 -3.11 3.00 1.16
N SER A 198 -3.55 3.71 2.19
CA SER A 198 -4.64 3.30 3.09
C SER A 198 -6.04 3.62 2.55
N VAL A 199 -6.17 4.28 1.39
CA VAL A 199 -7.47 4.68 0.85
C VAL A 199 -8.43 3.49 0.73
N GLY A 200 -9.63 3.66 1.29
CA GLY A 200 -10.69 2.66 1.33
C GLY A 200 -10.56 1.60 2.43
N SER A 201 -9.49 1.60 3.24
CA SER A 201 -9.37 0.66 4.37
C SER A 201 -10.34 0.97 5.53
N ASP A 202 -10.83 2.20 5.59
CA ASP A 202 -11.85 2.71 6.51
C ASP A 202 -13.21 2.02 6.33
N VAL A 203 -13.45 1.34 5.20
CA VAL A 203 -14.69 0.56 4.98
C VAL A 203 -14.92 -0.54 6.01
N LEU A 204 -13.88 -0.93 6.74
CA LEU A 204 -13.94 -1.91 7.82
C LEU A 204 -14.33 -1.28 9.18
N ASP A 205 -14.16 0.03 9.36
CA ASP A 205 -14.40 0.72 10.63
C ASP A 205 -15.83 0.51 11.18
N PRO A 206 -16.91 0.56 10.37
CA PRO A 206 -18.25 0.32 10.88
C PRO A 206 -18.43 -1.06 11.52
N TYR A 207 -17.68 -2.07 11.09
CA TYR A 207 -17.78 -3.44 11.60
C TYR A 207 -17.06 -3.63 12.92
N MET A 208 -16.19 -2.70 13.33
CA MET A 208 -15.54 -2.72 14.64
C MET A 208 -16.53 -2.52 15.80
N THR A 209 -17.76 -2.10 15.50
CA THR A 209 -18.85 -2.00 16.49
C THR A 209 -19.52 -3.34 16.80
N LEU A 210 -19.24 -4.39 16.02
CA LEU A 210 -19.82 -5.70 16.21
C LEU A 210 -19.20 -6.42 17.43
N PRO A 211 -19.98 -7.22 18.18
CA PRO A 211 -19.47 -7.91 19.36
C PRO A 211 -18.25 -8.79 19.06
N GLY A 212 -17.15 -8.54 19.76
CA GLY A 212 -15.92 -9.32 19.63
C GLY A 212 -15.10 -9.04 18.36
N ALA A 213 -15.47 -8.03 17.56
CA ALA A 213 -14.70 -7.65 16.38
C ALA A 213 -13.27 -7.23 16.73
N THR A 214 -12.29 -7.85 16.08
CA THR A 214 -10.87 -7.52 16.25
C THR A 214 -10.23 -7.26 14.90
N ARG A 215 -9.48 -6.15 14.78
CA ARG A 215 -8.74 -5.84 13.56
C ARG A 215 -7.51 -6.73 13.49
N VAL A 216 -7.34 -7.43 12.37
CA VAL A 216 -6.13 -8.17 12.05
C VAL A 216 -5.24 -7.25 11.23
N PRO A 217 -4.05 -6.87 11.73
CA PRO A 217 -3.12 -6.06 10.97
C PRO A 217 -2.67 -6.80 9.70
N SER A 218 -2.37 -6.06 8.64
CA SER A 218 -1.69 -6.63 7.48
C SER A 218 -0.36 -7.24 7.93
N ASP A 219 -0.05 -8.44 7.46
CA ASP A 219 1.26 -9.07 7.73
C ASP A 219 2.39 -8.14 7.23
N ASP A 220 3.53 -8.13 7.93
CA ASP A 220 4.72 -7.32 7.62
C ASP A 220 5.41 -7.73 6.29
N ALA A 221 4.80 -8.67 5.56
CA ALA A 221 5.25 -9.20 4.29
C ALA A 221 5.09 -8.17 3.16
N TRP A 222 6.09 -7.30 2.98
CA TRP A 222 6.17 -6.33 1.87
C TRP A 222 5.76 -6.86 0.49
N ARG A 223 6.12 -8.11 0.14
CA ARG A 223 5.93 -8.64 -1.22
C ARG A 223 4.47 -8.99 -1.52
N GLN A 224 3.70 -9.33 -0.51
CA GLN A 224 2.33 -9.78 -0.65
C GLN A 224 1.60 -9.44 0.65
N PRO A 225 1.31 -8.16 0.88
CA PRO A 225 0.61 -7.76 2.08
C PRO A 225 -0.78 -8.41 2.07
N ASP A 226 -1.13 -9.03 3.19
CA ASP A 226 -2.47 -9.52 3.41
C ASP A 226 -3.41 -8.31 3.45
N PRO A 227 -4.56 -8.34 2.75
CA PRO A 227 -5.52 -7.25 2.83
C PRO A 227 -5.97 -7.05 4.29
N PRO A 228 -6.31 -5.81 4.69
CA PRO A 228 -6.82 -5.55 6.02
C PRO A 228 -8.07 -6.38 6.25
N SER A 229 -8.16 -6.95 7.45
CA SER A 229 -9.27 -7.82 7.80
C SER A 229 -9.70 -7.65 9.24
N ILE A 230 -10.93 -8.06 9.52
CA ILE A 230 -11.48 -8.14 10.87
C ILE A 230 -11.82 -9.60 11.14
N THR A 231 -11.54 -10.05 12.36
CA THR A 231 -12.01 -11.33 12.87
C THR A 231 -13.26 -11.10 13.73
N LEU A 232 -14.29 -11.91 13.48
CA LEU A 232 -15.54 -11.96 14.23
C LEU A 232 -15.70 -13.35 14.86
N PRO A 233 -15.80 -13.47 16.19
CA PRO A 233 -15.99 -14.77 16.83
C PRO A 233 -17.40 -15.30 16.55
N THR A 234 -17.51 -16.59 16.23
CA THR A 234 -18.78 -17.28 15.96
C THR A 234 -18.87 -18.58 16.76
N ALA A 235 -20.05 -19.21 16.79
CA ALA A 235 -20.18 -20.53 17.43
C ALA A 235 -19.43 -21.64 16.66
N ARG A 236 -18.96 -21.35 15.44
CA ARG A 236 -18.29 -22.28 14.51
C ARG A 236 -16.83 -21.93 14.25
N GLY A 237 -16.25 -21.05 15.07
CA GLY A 237 -14.88 -20.53 14.91
C GLY A 237 -14.87 -19.08 14.46
N ASP A 238 -13.72 -18.59 14.05
CA ASP A 238 -13.54 -17.19 13.70
C ASP A 238 -13.91 -16.94 12.23
N ALA A 239 -14.86 -16.04 12.01
CA ALA A 239 -15.17 -15.53 10.68
C ALA A 239 -14.23 -14.38 10.33
N ARG A 240 -13.73 -14.34 9.10
CA ARG A 240 -12.83 -13.28 8.60
C ARG A 240 -13.56 -12.37 7.63
N VAL A 241 -13.60 -11.08 7.92
CA VAL A 241 -14.11 -10.02 7.05
C VAL A 241 -12.93 -9.38 6.35
N ILE A 242 -12.88 -9.42 5.02
CA ILE A 242 -11.74 -8.97 4.22
C ILE A 242 -12.21 -7.87 3.28
N ALA A 243 -11.57 -6.70 3.31
CA ALA A 243 -11.82 -5.63 2.34
C ALA A 243 -10.86 -5.75 1.14
N ARG A 244 -11.37 -5.49 -0.06
CA ARG A 244 -10.61 -5.52 -1.33
C ARG A 244 -11.12 -4.43 -2.27
N VAL A 245 -10.36 -4.14 -3.33
CA VAL A 245 -10.88 -3.36 -4.47
C VAL A 245 -11.54 -4.29 -5.48
N GLY A 246 -12.82 -4.06 -5.76
CA GLY A 246 -13.55 -4.66 -6.88
C GLY A 246 -13.71 -3.68 -8.05
N GLU A 247 -14.40 -4.11 -9.10
CA GLU A 247 -14.61 -3.31 -10.32
C GLU A 247 -15.34 -1.98 -10.08
N ARG A 248 -16.17 -1.91 -9.03
CA ARG A 248 -17.00 -0.75 -8.68
C ARG A 248 -16.48 0.02 -7.47
N GLY A 249 -15.26 -0.26 -7.01
CA GLY A 249 -14.67 0.31 -5.80
C GLY A 249 -14.54 -0.74 -4.68
N PRO A 250 -14.44 -0.31 -3.41
CA PRO A 250 -14.24 -1.21 -2.30
C PRO A 250 -15.36 -2.26 -2.18
N CYS A 251 -14.96 -3.49 -1.93
CA CYS A 251 -15.85 -4.62 -1.70
C CYS A 251 -15.40 -5.41 -0.48
N VAL A 252 -16.32 -6.20 0.07
CA VAL A 252 -16.07 -6.99 1.28
C VAL A 252 -16.32 -8.45 0.97
N THR A 253 -15.51 -9.34 1.55
CA THR A 253 -15.73 -10.77 1.58
C THR A 253 -15.76 -11.24 3.02
N LEU A 254 -16.82 -11.94 3.41
CA LEU A 254 -16.90 -12.65 4.68
C LEU A 254 -16.53 -14.11 4.44
N GLN A 255 -15.68 -14.69 5.28
CA GLN A 255 -15.23 -16.06 5.17
C GLN A 255 -15.41 -16.80 6.50
N LEU A 256 -15.80 -18.07 6.44
CA LEU A 256 -15.90 -18.95 7.60
C LEU A 256 -15.49 -20.36 7.18
N VAL A 257 -14.74 -21.05 8.05
CA VAL A 257 -14.40 -22.46 7.81
C VAL A 257 -15.67 -23.30 7.97
N GLY A 258 -16.06 -24.00 6.92
CA GLY A 258 -17.16 -24.94 6.94
C GLY A 258 -16.76 -26.28 7.55
N ARG A 259 -17.76 -27.15 7.73
CA ARG A 259 -17.54 -28.54 8.17
C ARG A 259 -17.02 -29.42 7.03
N GLU A 260 -16.40 -30.52 7.40
CA GLU A 260 -16.01 -31.57 6.47
C GLU A 260 -17.24 -32.14 5.73
N GLY A 261 -17.10 -32.38 4.41
CA GLY A 261 -18.16 -32.94 3.58
C GLY A 261 -19.21 -31.95 3.05
N LEU A 262 -19.02 -30.64 3.24
CA LEU A 262 -19.78 -29.65 2.48
C LEU A 262 -19.43 -29.74 0.99
N PRO A 263 -20.43 -29.83 0.08
CA PRO A 263 -20.17 -29.85 -1.35
C PRO A 263 -19.67 -28.48 -1.81
N ASP A 264 -18.83 -28.46 -2.84
CA ASP A 264 -18.48 -27.20 -3.50
C ASP A 264 -19.69 -26.64 -4.23
N PHE A 265 -19.90 -25.33 -4.12
CA PHE A 265 -20.96 -24.65 -4.84
C PHE A 265 -20.67 -23.17 -5.00
N ARG A 266 -21.39 -22.55 -5.93
CA ARG A 266 -21.42 -21.10 -6.11
C ARG A 266 -22.85 -20.66 -6.37
N ALA A 267 -23.41 -19.96 -5.41
CA ALA A 267 -24.77 -19.47 -5.43
C ALA A 267 -24.81 -17.94 -5.53
N ARG A 268 -25.80 -17.42 -6.26
CA ARG A 268 -26.08 -15.99 -6.33
C ARG A 268 -27.28 -15.66 -5.44
N VAL A 269 -27.11 -14.71 -4.53
CA VAL A 269 -28.16 -14.25 -3.63
C VAL A 269 -28.66 -12.88 -4.10
N ARG A 270 -29.94 -12.79 -4.43
CA ARG A 270 -30.62 -11.56 -4.89
C ARG A 270 -32.02 -11.50 -4.30
N ARG A 271 -32.27 -10.55 -3.39
CA ARG A 271 -33.61 -10.21 -2.89
C ARG A 271 -34.47 -11.45 -2.65
N GLU A 272 -34.10 -12.24 -1.65
CA GLU A 272 -34.80 -13.47 -1.23
C GLU A 272 -34.67 -14.68 -2.18
N GLN A 273 -34.13 -14.49 -3.38
CA GLN A 273 -33.84 -15.59 -4.30
C GLN A 273 -32.40 -16.04 -4.17
N VAL A 274 -32.20 -17.36 -4.11
CA VAL A 274 -30.88 -17.99 -4.17
C VAL A 274 -30.84 -18.94 -5.34
N GLU A 275 -29.97 -18.65 -6.29
CA GLU A 275 -29.76 -19.46 -7.48
C GLU A 275 -28.44 -20.22 -7.33
N GLY A 276 -28.45 -21.54 -7.46
CA GLY A 276 -27.24 -22.37 -7.43
C GLY A 276 -26.84 -22.92 -6.05
N LEU A 277 -27.65 -22.71 -5.00
CA LEU A 277 -27.43 -23.36 -3.70
C LEU A 277 -28.00 -24.79 -3.72
N PRO A 278 -27.19 -25.82 -3.39
CA PRO A 278 -27.68 -27.19 -3.31
C PRO A 278 -28.88 -27.34 -2.35
N ALA A 279 -29.86 -28.13 -2.77
CA ALA A 279 -31.08 -28.33 -2.00
C ALA A 279 -30.79 -28.96 -0.63
N GLY A 280 -31.48 -28.46 0.40
CA GLY A 280 -31.36 -28.97 1.77
C GLY A 280 -30.13 -28.46 2.53
N LEU A 281 -29.29 -27.59 1.95
CA LEU A 281 -28.18 -26.94 2.68
C LEU A 281 -28.62 -25.77 3.57
N LEU A 282 -29.77 -25.16 3.31
CA LEU A 282 -30.25 -24.04 4.11
C LEU A 282 -31.31 -24.53 5.10
N THR A 283 -31.17 -24.18 6.38
CA THR A 283 -32.21 -24.49 7.37
C THR A 283 -33.20 -23.33 7.52
N ASP A 284 -34.30 -23.58 8.23
CA ASP A 284 -35.28 -22.54 8.57
C ASP A 284 -34.66 -21.39 9.40
N ALA A 285 -33.54 -21.64 10.09
CA ALA A 285 -32.82 -20.61 10.85
C ALA A 285 -32.02 -19.67 9.94
N GLY A 286 -31.46 -20.18 8.84
CA GLY A 286 -30.68 -19.38 7.88
C GLY A 286 -31.54 -18.63 6.85
N ALA A 287 -32.74 -19.13 6.55
CA ALA A 287 -33.61 -18.55 5.53
C ALA A 287 -33.95 -17.05 5.74
N PRO A 288 -34.26 -16.57 6.95
CA PRO A 288 -34.53 -15.15 7.20
C PRO A 288 -33.33 -14.24 6.88
N ALA A 289 -32.10 -14.74 6.95
CA ALA A 289 -30.90 -13.94 6.66
C ALA A 289 -30.80 -13.57 5.17
N LEU A 290 -31.30 -14.42 4.27
CA LEU A 290 -31.27 -14.18 2.82
C LEU A 290 -32.03 -12.92 2.39
N THR A 291 -33.08 -12.54 3.13
CA THR A 291 -33.91 -11.38 2.80
C THR A 291 -33.16 -10.07 2.99
N LYS A 292 -32.12 -10.08 3.84
CA LYS A 292 -31.27 -8.92 4.12
C LYS A 292 -30.10 -8.80 3.15
N LEU A 293 -29.77 -9.86 2.41
CA LEU A 293 -28.63 -9.90 1.50
C LEU A 293 -29.00 -9.37 0.11
N THR A 294 -28.11 -8.54 -0.44
CA THR A 294 -28.28 -7.93 -1.77
C THR A 294 -27.02 -8.08 -2.60
N ASP A 295 -27.17 -8.54 -3.85
CA ASP A 295 -26.10 -8.64 -4.85
C ASP A 295 -24.82 -9.30 -4.33
N THR A 296 -25.01 -10.48 -3.76
CA THR A 296 -23.98 -11.25 -3.07
C THR A 296 -23.73 -12.59 -3.78
N ILE A 297 -22.49 -13.03 -3.78
CA ILE A 297 -22.10 -14.39 -4.20
C ILE A 297 -21.76 -15.17 -2.94
N LEU A 298 -22.48 -16.27 -2.71
CA LEU A 298 -22.17 -17.26 -1.69
C LEU A 298 -21.43 -18.42 -2.37
N SER A 299 -20.34 -18.91 -1.79
CA SER A 299 -19.60 -20.04 -2.32
C SER A 299 -19.04 -20.94 -1.23
N CYS A 300 -18.87 -22.21 -1.57
CA CYS A 300 -18.08 -23.17 -0.82
C CYS A 300 -17.00 -23.73 -1.76
N ASP A 301 -15.74 -23.66 -1.36
CA ASP A 301 -14.59 -24.20 -2.10
C ASP A 301 -13.66 -24.92 -1.11
N GLY A 302 -13.55 -26.24 -1.22
CA GLY A 302 -12.71 -27.05 -0.34
C GLY A 302 -13.13 -26.96 1.14
N GLY A 303 -14.43 -26.79 1.40
CA GLY A 303 -14.99 -26.59 2.74
C GLY A 303 -14.87 -25.16 3.28
N GLN A 304 -14.27 -24.22 2.55
CA GLN A 304 -14.25 -22.80 2.94
C GLN A 304 -15.53 -22.12 2.44
N LEU A 305 -16.36 -21.64 3.37
CA LEU A 305 -17.52 -20.82 3.03
C LEU A 305 -17.08 -19.37 2.85
N ALA A 306 -17.58 -18.74 1.80
CA ALA A 306 -17.33 -17.33 1.51
C ALA A 306 -18.58 -16.64 0.99
N LEU A 307 -18.72 -15.37 1.37
CA LEU A 307 -19.82 -14.52 0.97
C LEU A 307 -19.24 -13.17 0.53
N ALA A 308 -19.33 -12.90 -0.77
CA ALA A 308 -18.70 -11.75 -1.41
C ALA A 308 -19.75 -10.76 -1.90
N TRP A 309 -19.64 -9.50 -1.46
CA TRP A 309 -20.49 -8.41 -1.92
C TRP A 309 -19.80 -7.62 -3.03
N SER A 310 -20.58 -7.12 -3.98
CA SER A 310 -20.07 -6.24 -5.06
C SER A 310 -19.87 -4.78 -4.63
N ALA A 311 -20.34 -4.42 -3.43
CA ALA A 311 -20.19 -3.14 -2.75
C ALA A 311 -19.99 -3.37 -1.26
N VAL A 312 -19.69 -2.33 -0.49
CA VAL A 312 -19.53 -2.42 0.97
C VAL A 312 -20.90 -2.69 1.63
N PRO A 313 -21.10 -3.84 2.31
CA PRO A 313 -22.36 -4.15 2.98
C PRO A 313 -22.55 -3.30 4.25
N THR A 314 -23.80 -3.06 4.66
CA THR A 314 -24.06 -2.45 5.98
C THR A 314 -23.71 -3.43 7.11
N PRO A 315 -23.50 -2.96 8.36
CA PRO A 315 -23.30 -3.86 9.50
C PRO A 315 -24.43 -4.89 9.68
N GLU A 316 -25.68 -4.51 9.36
CA GLU A 316 -26.82 -5.43 9.40
C GLU A 316 -26.72 -6.52 8.33
N GLN A 317 -26.32 -6.16 7.11
CA GLN A 317 -26.12 -7.13 6.02
C GLN A 317 -24.95 -8.07 6.32
N LEU A 318 -23.86 -7.56 6.90
CA LEU A 318 -22.74 -8.38 7.33
C LEU A 318 -23.17 -9.38 8.42
N THR A 319 -23.94 -8.92 9.40
CA THR A 319 -24.48 -9.77 10.48
C THR A 319 -25.39 -10.86 9.91
N ALA A 320 -26.28 -10.52 8.96
CA ALA A 320 -27.09 -11.51 8.26
C ALA A 320 -26.23 -12.52 7.49
N GLY A 321 -25.18 -12.05 6.81
CA GLY A 321 -24.20 -12.90 6.14
C GLY A 321 -23.53 -13.87 7.10
N LEU A 322 -23.18 -13.41 8.30
CA LEU A 322 -22.59 -14.24 9.36
C LEU A 322 -23.54 -15.34 9.82
N THR A 323 -24.79 -14.98 10.13
CA THR A 323 -25.83 -15.95 10.51
C THR A 323 -26.04 -17.01 9.41
N LEU A 324 -26.02 -16.60 8.14
CA LEU A 324 -26.12 -17.52 7.01
C LEU A 324 -24.92 -18.47 6.95
N LEU A 325 -23.70 -17.96 7.09
CA LEU A 325 -22.50 -18.81 7.07
C LEU A 325 -22.45 -19.77 8.28
N GLU A 326 -22.86 -19.33 9.46
CA GLU A 326 -22.95 -20.19 10.65
C GLU A 326 -23.99 -21.31 10.48
N ASP A 327 -25.15 -21.00 9.90
CA ASP A 327 -26.16 -22.00 9.55
C ASP A 327 -25.58 -23.03 8.57
N LEU A 328 -24.92 -22.55 7.51
CA LEU A 328 -24.26 -23.38 6.48
C LEU A 328 -23.12 -24.25 7.04
N ALA A 329 -22.37 -23.74 8.01
CA ALA A 329 -21.29 -24.48 8.66
C ALA A 329 -21.83 -25.52 9.67
N GLY A 330 -22.97 -25.23 10.31
CA GLY A 330 -23.51 -26.03 11.41
C GLY A 330 -24.64 -27.00 11.06
N GLY A 331 -25.34 -26.79 9.94
CA GLY A 331 -26.56 -27.51 9.62
C GLY A 331 -26.33 -28.99 9.36
N VAL A 332 -27.19 -29.85 9.92
CA VAL A 332 -27.15 -31.30 9.67
C VAL A 332 -27.86 -31.60 8.36
N TYR A 333 -27.14 -31.49 7.24
CA TYR A 333 -27.73 -31.75 5.93
C TYR A 333 -27.93 -33.24 5.71
N ARG A 334 -29.20 -33.65 5.61
CA ARG A 334 -29.56 -34.90 4.97
C ARG A 334 -29.52 -34.65 3.48
N VAL A 335 -28.43 -35.05 2.83
CA VAL A 335 -28.46 -35.29 1.39
C VAL A 335 -29.43 -36.46 1.21
N GLY A 336 -30.71 -36.15 0.97
CA GLY A 336 -31.70 -37.18 0.73
C GLY A 336 -31.20 -38.04 -0.42
N ALA A 337 -31.10 -39.35 -0.21
CA ALA A 337 -30.49 -40.29 -1.14
C ALA A 337 -31.24 -40.43 -2.50
N PHE A 338 -32.24 -39.60 -2.79
CA PHE A 338 -33.10 -39.76 -3.95
C PHE A 338 -33.64 -38.43 -4.49
N ARG A 339 -33.35 -38.17 -5.77
CA ARG A 339 -34.31 -37.67 -6.75
C ARG A 339 -34.14 -38.45 -8.03
#